data_AF-A0A1Y1KWU4-F1
#
_entry.id   AF-A0A1Y1KWU4-F1
#
_cell.length_a   1.000
_cell.length_b   1.000
_cell.length_c   1.000
_cell.angle_alpha   90.00
_cell.angle_beta   90.00
_cell.angle_gamma   90.00
#
_symmetry.space_group_name_H-M   'P 1'
#
loop_
_entity.id
_entity.type
_entity.pdbx_description
1 polymer ?
#
loop_
_entity_poly.entity_id
_entity_poly.type
_entity_poly.pdbx_seq_one_letter_code
_entity_poly.pdbx_strand_id
1 'polypeptide(L)'
;VAFEGDLRPVVPELAECAVHLNDGRLVWPVIFTYPEYQVMDFIQEFDEYDTFREHLDRVFEESPAWDAESKYKVADLHVYLESSGKLQRFDIDSKLRDVLKCKG
;
A
#
# COMPACT_ATOMS: atom_id res chain seq x y z
N VAL A 1 -28.57 0.20 7.51
CA VAL A 1 -27.58 0.24 8.61
C VAL A 1 -26.41 -0.57 8.11
N ALA A 2 -25.33 0.07 7.67
CA ALA A 2 -24.11 -0.65 7.31
C ALA A 2 -23.52 -1.21 8.61
N PHE A 3 -23.26 -2.52 8.63
CA PHE A 3 -22.70 -3.18 9.81
C PHE A 3 -21.24 -2.75 9.97
N GLU A 4 -20.83 -2.52 11.22
CA GLU A 4 -19.52 -2.03 11.67
C GLU A 4 -18.34 -2.99 11.38
N GLY A 5 -18.51 -3.95 10.46
CA GLY A 5 -17.57 -5.02 10.14
C GLY A 5 -17.01 -5.01 8.71
N ASP A 6 -17.44 -4.10 7.83
CA ASP A 6 -17.09 -4.17 6.39
C ASP A 6 -15.74 -3.54 6.03
N LEU A 7 -15.09 -2.83 6.97
CA LEU A 7 -13.87 -2.05 6.72
C LEU A 7 -12.68 -2.44 7.61
N ARG A 8 -12.79 -3.55 8.36
CA ARG A 8 -11.66 -4.07 9.14
C ARG A 8 -10.80 -4.97 8.25
N PRO A 9 -9.47 -4.78 8.23
CA PRO A 9 -8.58 -5.70 7.54
C PRO A 9 -8.76 -7.13 8.04
N VAL A 10 -8.82 -8.09 7.11
CA VAL A 10 -8.84 -9.53 7.42
C VAL A 10 -7.46 -10.09 7.79
N VAL A 11 -6.45 -9.22 7.81
CA VAL A 11 -5.06 -9.55 8.11
C VAL A 11 -4.78 -9.20 9.57
N PRO A 12 -4.40 -10.17 10.43
CA PRO A 12 -4.26 -9.97 11.88
C PRO A 12 -3.37 -8.78 12.27
N GLU A 13 -2.28 -8.57 11.54
CA GLU A 13 -1.30 -7.49 11.73
C GLU A 13 -1.91 -6.10 11.57
N LEU A 14 -3.05 -6.01 10.86
CA LEU A 14 -3.80 -4.78 10.62
C LEU A 14 -5.22 -4.84 11.23
N ALA A 15 -5.53 -5.83 12.07
CA ALA A 15 -6.88 -6.05 12.57
C ALA A 15 -7.45 -4.85 13.34
N GLU A 16 -6.57 -4.06 13.96
CA GLU A 16 -6.92 -2.83 14.68
C GLU A 16 -6.83 -1.56 13.80
N CYS A 17 -6.26 -1.67 12.59
CA CYS A 17 -6.05 -0.55 11.67
C CYS A 17 -7.24 -0.44 10.71
N ALA A 18 -8.39 0.04 11.18
CA ALA A 18 -9.56 0.24 10.33
C ALA A 18 -9.42 1.47 9.42
N VAL A 19 -10.06 1.42 8.25
CA VAL A 19 -10.23 2.61 7.40
C VAL A 19 -10.98 3.67 8.18
N HIS A 20 -10.41 4.88 8.26
CA HIS A 20 -11.00 5.97 9.04
C HIS A 20 -10.84 7.32 8.33
N LEU A 21 -11.50 8.34 8.87
CA LEU A 21 -11.38 9.71 8.39
C LEU A 21 -10.42 10.49 9.29
N ASN A 22 -9.45 11.17 8.68
CA ASN A 22 -8.62 12.18 9.32
C ASN A 22 -8.78 13.51 8.57
N ASP A 23 -9.30 14.54 9.25
CA ASP A 23 -9.61 15.85 8.66
C ASP A 23 -10.41 15.77 7.33
N GLY A 24 -11.38 14.84 7.28
CA GLY A 24 -12.22 14.61 6.09
C GLY A 24 -11.55 13.86 4.94
N ARG A 25 -10.33 13.33 5.14
CA ARG A 25 -9.60 12.48 4.19
C ARG A 25 -9.64 11.03 4.65
N LEU A 26 -9.73 10.10 3.71
CA LEU A 26 -9.66 8.68 4.03
C LEU A 26 -8.21 8.26 4.31
N VAL A 27 -8.01 7.56 5.41
CA VAL A 27 -6.75 6.90 5.77
C VAL A 27 -6.98 5.40 5.69
N TRP A 28 -6.16 4.72 4.87
CA TRP A 28 -6.26 3.30 4.61
C TRP A 28 -5.09 2.53 5.22
N PRO A 29 -5.34 1.34 5.78
CA PRO A 29 -4.29 0.35 5.97
C PRO A 29 -3.91 -0.25 4.60
N VAL A 30 -2.62 -0.34 4.30
CA VAL A 30 -2.09 -0.83 3.01
C VAL A 30 -1.02 -1.88 3.26
N ILE A 31 -0.98 -2.91 2.42
CA ILE A 31 0.05 -3.95 2.43
C ILE A 31 0.84 -3.83 1.13
N PHE A 32 2.16 -3.67 1.24
CA PHE A 32 3.06 -3.89 0.12
C PHE A 32 3.57 -5.32 0.14
N THR A 33 3.57 -5.95 -1.03
CA THR A 33 4.08 -7.31 -1.21
C THR A 33 5.27 -7.29 -2.14
N TYR A 34 6.35 -7.97 -1.73
CA TYR A 34 7.57 -8.16 -2.52
C TYR A 34 7.66 -9.65 -2.89
N PRO A 35 6.98 -10.07 -3.96
CA PRO A 35 6.76 -11.49 -4.25
C PRO A 35 8.06 -12.26 -4.54
N GLU A 36 9.09 -11.60 -5.07
CA GLU A 36 10.41 -12.21 -5.34
C GLU A 36 11.05 -12.80 -4.07
N TYR A 37 10.91 -12.09 -2.95
CA TYR A 37 11.50 -12.48 -1.66
C TYR A 37 10.45 -13.02 -0.67
N GLN A 38 9.18 -13.10 -1.07
CA GLN A 38 8.04 -13.50 -0.23
C GLN A 38 7.91 -12.66 1.06
N VAL A 39 8.24 -11.37 0.96
CA VAL A 39 8.17 -10.42 2.07
C VAL A 39 6.94 -9.52 1.92
N MET A 40 6.40 -9.05 3.05
CA MET A 40 5.33 -8.06 3.10
C MET A 40 5.68 -6.94 4.08
N ASP A 41 5.28 -5.72 3.76
CA ASP A 41 5.30 -4.57 4.67
C ASP A 41 3.88 -4.07 4.91
N PHE A 42 3.63 -3.64 6.15
CA PHE A 42 2.32 -3.19 6.62
C PHE A 42 2.35 -1.69 6.92
N ILE A 43 1.66 -0.91 6.09
CA ILE A 43 1.47 0.52 6.31
C ILE A 43 0.12 0.70 7.01
N GLN A 44 0.16 1.08 8.29
CA GLN A 44 -1.06 1.19 9.11
C GLN A 44 -1.91 2.41 8.73
N GLU A 45 -1.27 3.51 8.32
CA GLU A 45 -1.91 4.77 7.98
C GLU A 45 -1.38 5.29 6.64
N PHE A 46 -2.20 5.17 5.59
CA PHE A 46 -1.93 5.70 4.26
C PHE A 46 -3.02 6.72 3.89
N ASP A 47 -2.70 8.02 3.89
CA ASP A 47 -3.65 9.07 3.49
C ASP A 47 -3.96 8.96 2.00
N GLU A 48 -5.24 9.07 1.63
CA GLU A 48 -5.68 8.90 0.24
C GLU A 48 -5.03 9.88 -0.76
N TYR A 49 -4.43 10.98 -0.27
CA TYR A 49 -3.71 11.98 -1.06
C TYR A 49 -2.19 11.79 -1.11
N ASP A 50 -1.64 10.90 -0.29
CA ASP A 50 -0.24 10.53 -0.34
C ASP A 50 0.03 9.71 -1.60
N THR A 51 1.26 9.81 -2.10
CA THR A 51 1.78 9.02 -3.21
C THR A 51 2.40 7.72 -2.72
N PHE A 52 2.48 6.72 -3.59
CA PHE A 52 3.20 5.49 -3.27
C PHE A 52 4.69 5.75 -3.07
N ARG A 53 5.27 6.70 -3.81
CA ARG A 53 6.66 7.13 -3.64
C ARG A 53 6.94 7.60 -2.22
N GLU A 54 6.12 8.49 -1.65
CA GLU A 54 6.34 9.02 -0.29
C GLU A 54 6.43 7.90 0.76
N HIS A 55 5.56 6.89 0.65
CA HIS A 55 5.58 5.73 1.55
C HIS A 55 6.77 4.80 1.26
N LEU A 56 7.08 4.51 -0.01
CA LEU A 56 8.18 3.62 -0.38
C LEU A 56 9.56 4.22 -0.12
N ASP A 57 9.74 5.53 -0.26
CA ASP A 57 10.97 6.23 0.13
C ASP A 57 11.25 6.07 1.63
N ARG A 58 10.19 6.05 2.46
CA ARG A 58 10.32 5.78 3.90
C ARG A 58 10.61 4.31 4.21
N VAL A 59 9.93 3.40 3.51
CA VAL A 59 10.15 1.95 3.68
C VAL A 59 11.57 1.55 3.31
N PHE A 60 12.10 2.11 2.23
CA PHE A 60 13.44 1.83 1.72
C PHE A 60 14.49 2.89 2.12
N GLU A 61 14.19 3.74 3.11
CA GLU A 61 15.16 4.69 3.67
C GLU A 61 16.40 3.95 4.21
N GLU A 62 16.15 2.83 4.89
CA GLU A 62 17.18 1.85 5.24
C GLU A 62 17.03 0.61 4.36
N SER A 63 18.12 0.23 3.67
CA SER A 63 18.11 -0.97 2.83
C SER A 63 17.78 -2.19 3.69
N PRO A 64 16.73 -2.96 3.37
CA PRO A 64 16.34 -4.08 4.18
C PRO A 64 17.37 -5.21 4.08
N ALA A 65 17.55 -5.97 5.16
CA ALA A 65 18.54 -7.05 5.22
C ALA A 65 18.31 -8.18 4.19
N TRP A 66 17.07 -8.32 3.70
CA TRP A 66 16.71 -9.29 2.66
C TRP A 66 17.13 -8.85 1.25
N ASP A 67 17.35 -7.55 1.02
CA ASP A 67 17.80 -7.00 -0.26
C ASP A 67 19.33 -6.87 -0.32
N ALA A 68 20.02 -8.02 -0.21
CA ALA A 68 21.48 -8.07 -0.19
C ALA A 68 22.13 -7.53 -1.49
N GLU A 69 21.39 -7.50 -2.59
CA GLU A 69 21.84 -6.98 -3.89
C GLU A 69 21.46 -5.50 -4.12
N SER A 70 20.76 -4.88 -3.17
CA SER A 70 20.27 -3.49 -3.25
C SER A 70 19.48 -3.20 -4.54
N LYS A 71 18.60 -4.14 -4.92
CA LYS A 71 17.75 -4.06 -6.11
C LYS A 71 16.54 -3.15 -5.89
N TYR A 72 16.05 -3.01 -4.67
CA TYR A 72 14.83 -2.27 -4.35
C TYR A 72 15.12 -0.79 -4.13
N LYS A 73 15.50 -0.11 -5.21
CA LYS A 73 15.62 1.34 -5.24
C LYS A 73 14.31 1.94 -5.72
N VAL A 74 13.76 2.91 -4.99
CA VAL A 74 12.44 3.50 -5.30
C VAL A 74 12.33 4.03 -6.73
N ALA A 75 13.43 4.56 -7.30
CA ALA A 75 13.48 5.00 -8.69
C ALA A 75 13.27 3.88 -9.73
N ASP A 76 13.60 2.64 -9.37
CA ASP A 76 13.54 1.46 -10.24
C ASP A 76 12.31 0.58 -9.94
N LEU A 77 11.51 0.92 -8.91
CA LEU A 77 10.33 0.16 -8.53
C LEU A 77 9.16 0.35 -9.50
N HIS A 78 8.45 -0.74 -9.72
CA HIS A 78 7.17 -0.76 -10.42
C HIS A 78 6.09 -1.26 -9.46
N VAL A 79 5.01 -0.49 -9.31
CA VAL A 79 3.91 -0.84 -8.41
C VAL A 79 2.72 -1.36 -9.22
N TYR A 80 2.09 -2.41 -8.70
CA TYR A 80 0.97 -3.09 -9.32
C TYR A 80 -0.17 -3.26 -8.30
N LEU A 81 -1.41 -3.12 -8.77
CA LEU A 81 -2.61 -3.49 -8.02
C LEU A 81 -3.20 -4.74 -8.67
N GLU A 82 -3.47 -5.77 -7.86
CA GLU A 82 -4.26 -6.91 -8.32
C GLU A 82 -5.75 -6.65 -8.06
N SER A 83 -6.56 -6.66 -9.13
CA SER A 83 -8.01 -6.55 -9.05
C SER A 83 -8.66 -7.55 -10.00
N SER A 84 -9.57 -8.37 -9.47
CA SER A 84 -10.27 -9.43 -10.23
C SER A 84 -9.31 -10.35 -11.03
N GLY A 85 -8.16 -10.70 -10.45
CA GLY A 85 -7.14 -11.56 -11.06
C GLY A 85 -6.33 -10.90 -12.19
N LYS A 86 -6.40 -9.58 -12.34
CA LYS A 86 -5.58 -8.80 -13.26
C LYS A 86 -4.64 -7.90 -12.48
N LEU A 87 -3.38 -7.86 -12.91
CA LEU A 87 -2.39 -6.91 -12.41
C LEU A 87 -2.43 -5.64 -13.26
N GLN A 88 -2.72 -4.51 -12.63
CA GLN A 88 -2.65 -3.20 -13.23
C GLN A 88 -1.43 -2.45 -12.69
N ARG A 89 -0.51 -2.08 -13.58
CA ARG A 89 0.60 -1.18 -13.25
C ARG A 89 0.10 0.26 -13.17
N PHE A 90 0.64 1.03 -12.23
CA PHE A 90 0.42 2.47 -12.15
C PHE A 90 1.73 3.21 -11.87
N ASP A 91 1.69 4.53 -11.99
CA ASP A 91 2.84 5.40 -11.69
C ASP A 91 3.05 5.46 -10.17
N ILE A 92 4.27 5.29 -9.70
CA ILE A 92 4.62 5.34 -8.26
C ILE A 92 4.31 6.72 -7.66
N ASP A 93 4.27 7.77 -8.48
CA ASP A 93 3.89 9.13 -8.09
C ASP A 93 2.36 9.33 -8.07
N SER A 94 1.57 8.28 -8.36
CA SER A 94 0.11 8.31 -8.23
C SER A 94 -0.31 8.37 -6.76
N LYS A 95 -1.45 8.99 -6.48
CA LYS A 95 -2.06 8.99 -5.16
C LYS A 95 -2.89 7.73 -4.95
N LEU A 96 -3.01 7.26 -3.71
CA LEU A 96 -3.82 6.09 -3.40
C LEU A 96 -5.26 6.23 -3.92
N ARG A 97 -5.88 7.39 -3.73
CA ARG A 97 -7.25 7.64 -4.21
C ARG A 97 -7.43 7.48 -5.72
N ASP A 98 -6.40 7.82 -6.50
CA ASP A 98 -6.49 7.80 -7.96
C ASP A 98 -6.40 6.36 -8.46
N VAL A 99 -5.58 5.54 -7.79
CA VAL A 99 -5.49 4.10 -8.02
C VAL A 99 -6.77 3.38 -7.60
N LEU A 100 -7.34 3.70 -6.43
CA LEU A 100 -8.59 3.07 -5.94
C LEU A 100 -9.83 3.47 -6.75
N LYS A 101 -9.83 4.61 -7.44
CA LYS A 101 -10.91 5.04 -8.34
C LYS A 101 -10.88 4.34 -9.70
N CYS A 102 -9.75 3.76 -10.09
CA CYS A 102 -9.67 2.99 -11.33
C CYS A 102 -10.56 1.75 -11.19
N LYS A 103 -11.75 1.80 -11.81
CA LYS A 103 -12.63 0.63 -11.93
C LYS A 103 -11.89 -0.46 -12.71
N GLY A 104 -11.84 -1.66 -12.12
CA GLY A 104 -11.53 -2.89 -12.87
C GLY A 104 -12.57 -3.21 -13.94
#